data_AF-A0A7V9ARU1-F1
#
_entry.id   AF-A0A7V9ARU1-F1
#
_cell.length_a   1.000
_cell.length_b   1.000
_cell.length_c   1.000
_cell.angle_alpha   90.00
_cell.angle_beta   90.00
_cell.angle_gamma   90.00
#
_symmetry.space_group_name_H-M   'P 1'
#
loop_
_entity.id
_entity.type
_entity.pdbx_description
1 polymer ?
#
loop_
_entity_poly.entity_id
_entity_poly.type
_entity_poly.pdbx_seq_one_letter_code
_entity_poly.pdbx_strand_id
1 'polypeptide(L)'
;MSVATGGIVAADLGRDRFGEALGVLTRGMRDNPVHVAAFGPDPERRRRALERLFGALFRIKVDQTPICAMRDETIVAATGVAPAGTCQPSGREAAAF
;
A
#
# COMPACT_ATOMS: atom_id res chain seq x y z
N MET A 1 29.31 -16.04 -13.98
CA MET A 1 27.83 -16.08 -13.99
C MET A 1 27.34 -14.67 -13.68
N SER A 2 26.89 -13.95 -14.70
CA SER A 2 26.29 -12.63 -14.54
C SER A 2 24.81 -12.83 -14.22
N VAL A 3 24.38 -12.46 -13.01
CA VAL A 3 22.95 -12.41 -12.69
C VAL A 3 22.37 -11.30 -13.56
N ALA A 4 21.58 -11.65 -14.57
CA ALA A 4 20.75 -10.68 -15.26
C ALA A 4 19.96 -9.95 -14.18
N THR A 5 20.17 -8.65 -14.04
CA THR A 5 19.45 -7.85 -13.05
C THR A 5 17.98 -7.89 -13.46
N GLY A 6 17.19 -8.70 -12.75
CA GLY A 6 15.75 -8.82 -12.99
C GLY A 6 15.14 -7.42 -13.02
N GLY A 7 14.62 -7.04 -14.18
CA GLY A 7 14.02 -5.73 -14.39
C GLY A 7 12.84 -5.51 -13.44
N ILE A 8 12.51 -4.25 -13.19
CA ILE A 8 11.27 -3.90 -12.48
C ILE A 8 10.18 -3.68 -13.52
N VAL A 9 9.06 -4.35 -13.38
CA VAL A 9 7.89 -4.20 -14.27
C VAL A 9 6.66 -3.77 -13.47
N ALA A 10 5.81 -2.94 -14.08
CA ALA A 10 4.52 -2.58 -13.49
C ALA A 10 3.46 -3.63 -13.87
N ALA A 11 2.58 -3.97 -12.94
CA ALA A 11 1.48 -4.92 -13.14
C ALA A 11 0.25 -4.52 -12.32
N ASP A 12 -0.90 -5.09 -12.67
CA ASP A 12 -2.12 -4.98 -11.85
C ASP A 12 -1.94 -5.75 -10.53
N LEU A 13 -2.42 -5.18 -9.43
CA LEU A 13 -2.38 -5.84 -8.13
C LEU A 13 -3.67 -6.64 -7.89
N GLY A 14 -3.56 -7.96 -8.03
CA GLY A 14 -4.62 -8.92 -7.68
C GLY A 14 -4.94 -8.95 -6.18
N ARG A 15 -6.20 -9.25 -5.84
CA ARG A 15 -6.71 -9.31 -4.46
C ARG A 15 -6.03 -10.40 -3.62
N ASP A 16 -5.63 -11.50 -4.25
CA ASP A 16 -4.87 -12.61 -3.67
C ASP A 16 -3.49 -12.17 -3.15
N ARG A 17 -2.93 -11.09 -3.68
CA ARG A 17 -1.62 -10.55 -3.30
C ARG A 17 -1.68 -9.33 -2.39
N PHE A 18 -2.86 -8.93 -1.92
CA PHE A 18 -3.01 -7.78 -1.02
C PHE A 18 -2.20 -7.92 0.27
N GLY A 19 -2.03 -9.13 0.80
CA GLY A 19 -1.20 -9.36 1.99
C GLY A 19 0.27 -9.00 1.77
N GLU A 20 0.82 -9.36 0.61
CA GLU A 20 2.20 -9.04 0.24
C GLU A 20 2.38 -7.54 0.02
N ALA A 21 1.46 -6.93 -0.74
CA ALA A 21 1.45 -5.48 -0.98
C ALA A 21 1.29 -4.68 0.32
N LEU A 22 0.45 -5.15 1.26
CA LEU A 22 0.29 -4.53 2.58
C LEU A 22 1.62 -4.50 3.35
N GLY A 23 2.39 -5.59 3.32
CA GLY A 23 3.71 -5.64 3.93
C GLY A 23 4.68 -4.63 3.30
N VAL A 24 4.69 -4.53 1.97
CA VAL A 24 5.55 -3.58 1.24
C VAL A 24 5.17 -2.13 1.55
N LEU A 25 3.89 -1.78 1.44
CA LEU A 25 3.37 -0.44 1.74
C LEU A 25 3.68 -0.03 3.17
N THR A 26 3.40 -0.90 4.14
CA THR A 26 3.62 -0.61 5.56
C THR A 26 5.08 -0.34 5.85
N ARG A 27 6.00 -1.18 5.34
CA ARG A 27 7.44 -1.00 5.56
C ARG A 27 7.97 0.24 4.84
N GLY A 28 7.58 0.45 3.59
CA GLY A 28 8.03 1.58 2.77
C GLY A 28 7.52 2.93 3.27
N MET A 29 6.30 2.96 3.81
CA MET A 29 5.66 4.17 4.31
C MET A 29 5.92 4.42 5.80
N ARG A 30 6.55 3.47 6.51
CA ARG A 30 6.83 3.59 7.95
C ARG A 30 7.51 4.92 8.23
N ASP A 31 8.62 5.24 7.59
CA ASP A 31 9.40 6.43 7.98
C ASP A 31 9.07 7.68 7.15
N ASN A 32 7.94 7.65 6.42
CA ASN A 32 7.44 8.81 5.70
C ASN A 32 7.09 9.94 6.70
N PRO A 33 7.58 11.18 6.50
CA PRO A 33 7.32 12.31 7.39
C PRO A 33 5.82 12.54 7.68
N VAL A 34 4.95 12.32 6.71
CA VAL A 34 3.48 12.44 6.88
C VAL A 34 2.98 11.46 7.95
N HIS A 35 3.46 10.23 7.93
CA HIS A 35 3.04 9.20 8.87
C HIS A 35 3.75 9.31 10.22
N VAL A 36 4.98 9.85 10.26
CA VAL A 36 5.63 10.24 11.52
C VAL A 36 4.82 11.33 12.22
N ALA A 37 4.39 12.37 11.49
CA ALA A 37 3.57 13.44 12.02
C ALA A 37 2.19 12.95 12.49
N ALA A 38 1.55 12.04 11.75
CA ALA A 38 0.21 11.53 12.07
C ALA A 38 0.20 10.52 13.24
N PHE A 39 1.17 9.60 13.30
CA PHE A 39 1.14 8.47 14.23
C PHE A 39 2.18 8.56 15.35
N GLY A 40 3.10 9.52 15.27
CA GLY A 40 4.14 9.78 16.25
C GLY A 40 5.46 9.03 15.98
N PRO A 41 6.42 9.15 16.91
CA PRO A 41 7.79 8.72 16.69
C PRO A 41 8.00 7.21 16.81
N ASP A 42 7.16 6.50 17.58
CA ASP A 42 7.29 5.04 17.77
C ASP A 42 7.08 4.29 16.43
N PRO A 43 8.14 3.69 15.86
CA PRO A 43 8.09 3.05 14.54
C PRO A 43 7.20 1.81 14.52
N GLU A 44 7.07 1.11 15.64
CA GLU A 44 6.32 -0.14 15.73
C GLU A 44 4.81 0.14 15.95
N ARG A 45 4.48 1.17 16.75
CA ARG A 45 3.12 1.73 16.76
C ARG A 45 2.69 2.20 15.38
N ARG A 46 3.58 2.90 14.67
CA ARG A 46 3.31 3.43 13.32
C ARG A 46 3.15 2.31 12.28
N ARG A 47 3.98 1.27 12.34
CA ARG A 47 3.80 0.06 11.51
C ARG A 47 2.41 -0.54 11.68
N ARG A 48 1.96 -0.76 12.91
CA ARG A 48 0.61 -1.29 13.19
C ARG A 48 -0.51 -0.36 12.71
N ALA A 49 -0.33 0.95 12.85
CA ALA A 49 -1.30 1.93 12.36
C ALA A 49 -1.40 1.91 10.83
N LEU A 50 -0.27 1.80 10.13
CA LEU A 50 -0.21 1.71 8.68
C LEU A 50 -0.80 0.39 8.15
N GLU A 51 -0.56 -0.73 8.83
CA GLU A 51 -1.20 -2.02 8.50
C GLU A 51 -2.72 -1.93 8.56
N ARG A 52 -3.26 -1.27 9.60
CA ARG A 52 -4.70 -1.03 9.72
C ARG A 52 -5.22 -0.09 8.63
N LEU A 53 -4.52 1.03 8.39
CA LEU A 53 -4.88 2.03 7.38
C LEU A 53 -4.94 1.42 5.97
N PHE A 54 -3.85 0.81 5.50
CA PHE A 54 -3.81 0.24 4.15
C PHE A 54 -4.69 -1.00 4.03
N GLY A 55 -4.78 -1.83 5.09
CA GLY A 55 -5.71 -2.96 5.13
C GLY A 55 -7.18 -2.52 5.09
N ALA A 56 -7.54 -1.38 5.69
CA ALA A 56 -8.87 -0.78 5.55
C ALA A 56 -9.08 -0.22 4.13
N LEU A 57 -8.12 0.54 3.59
CA LEU A 57 -8.19 1.08 2.23
C LEU A 57 -8.39 0.00 1.16
N PHE A 58 -7.69 -1.14 1.25
CA PHE A 58 -7.91 -2.27 0.33
C PHE A 58 -9.33 -2.87 0.42
N ARG A 59 -9.99 -2.77 1.57
CA ARG A 59 -11.34 -3.30 1.79
C ARG A 59 -12.43 -2.33 1.35
N ILE A 60 -12.28 -1.04 1.65
CA ILE A 60 -13.36 -0.06 1.50
C ILE A 60 -13.36 0.62 0.13
N LYS A 61 -12.17 0.81 -0.49
CA LYS A 61 -12.06 1.42 -1.82
C LYS A 61 -12.23 0.36 -2.91
N VAL A 62 -13.47 -0.09 -3.11
CA VAL A 62 -13.81 -1.14 -4.08
C VAL A 62 -13.57 -0.75 -5.54
N ASP A 63 -13.64 0.55 -5.84
CA ASP A 63 -13.43 1.10 -7.19
C ASP A 63 -11.95 1.40 -7.48
N GLN A 64 -11.04 1.12 -6.55
CA GLN A 64 -9.62 1.29 -6.80
C GLN A 64 -9.09 0.17 -7.71
N THR A 65 -8.19 0.52 -8.62
CA THR A 65 -7.47 -0.42 -9.49
C THR A 65 -5.98 -0.39 -9.12
N PRO A 66 -5.58 -1.00 -8.00
CA PRO A 66 -4.23 -0.83 -7.50
C PRO A 66 -3.23 -1.50 -8.44
N ILE A 67 -2.03 -0.94 -8.52
CA ILE A 67 -0.93 -1.48 -9.32
C ILE A 67 0.28 -1.75 -8.42
N CYS A 68 1.14 -2.67 -8.85
CA CYS A 68 2.38 -3.01 -8.18
C CYS A 68 3.58 -2.93 -9.14
N ALA A 69 4.76 -2.78 -8.54
CA ALA A 69 6.02 -3.02 -9.21
C ALA A 69 6.54 -4.40 -8.79
N MET A 70 6.89 -5.21 -9.78
CA MET A 70 7.35 -6.57 -9.64
C MET A 70 8.84 -6.65 -9.99
N ARG A 71 9.60 -7.40 -9.20
CA ARG A 71 10.91 -7.93 -9.58
C ARG A 71 10.80 -9.44 -9.51
N ASP A 72 10.93 -10.09 -10.67
CA ASP A 72 10.59 -11.50 -10.82
C ASP A 72 9.16 -11.75 -10.28
N GLU A 73 9.00 -12.66 -9.32
CA GLU A 73 7.71 -12.97 -8.69
C GLU A 73 7.42 -12.18 -7.41
N THR A 74 8.26 -11.20 -7.04
CA THR A 74 8.14 -10.46 -5.78
C THR A 74 7.62 -9.04 -6.00
N ILE A 75 6.61 -8.62 -5.23
CA ILE A 75 6.16 -7.23 -5.16
C ILE A 75 7.22 -6.40 -4.41
N VAL A 76 7.71 -5.34 -5.06
CA VAL A 76 8.69 -4.42 -4.47
C VAL A 76 8.13 -3.01 -4.23
N ALA A 77 7.02 -2.66 -4.88
CA ALA A 77 6.25 -1.45 -4.58
C ALA A 77 4.77 -1.67 -4.92
N ALA A 78 3.88 -0.88 -4.31
CA ALA A 78 2.46 -0.86 -4.66
C ALA A 78 1.92 0.56 -4.52
N THR A 79 0.88 0.88 -5.27
CA THR A 79 0.13 2.13 -5.12
C THR A 79 -1.34 1.90 -5.44
N GLY A 80 -2.21 2.63 -4.73
CA GLY A 80 -3.62 2.71 -5.09
C GLY A 80 -3.80 3.63 -6.32
N VAL A 81 -4.71 3.26 -7.20
CA VAL A 81 -5.20 4.14 -8.27
C VAL A 81 -6.68 4.33 -8.03
N ALA A 82 -7.06 5.58 -7.76
CA ALA A 82 -8.45 5.96 -7.55
C ALA A 82 -8.93 6.81 -8.74
N PRO A 83 -10.20 6.67 -9.15
CA PRO A 83 -10.82 7.61 -10.07
C PRO A 83 -10.67 9.07 -9.61
N ALA A 84 -10.75 10.00 -10.56
CA ALA A 84 -10.69 11.42 -10.24
C ALA A 84 -11.79 11.79 -9.21
N GLY A 85 -11.40 12.54 -8.16
CA GLY A 85 -12.30 12.97 -7.10
C GLY A 85 -12.63 11.92 -6.02
N THR A 86 -12.09 10.70 -6.08
CA THR A 86 -12.45 9.62 -5.13
C THR A 86 -11.32 9.13 -4.22
N CYS A 87 -10.15 9.79 -4.28
CA CYS A 87 -8.98 9.45 -3.47
C CYS A 87 -9.26 9.53 -1.95
N GLN A 88 -10.10 10.48 -1.53
CA GLN A 88 -10.51 10.60 -0.14
C GLN A 88 -11.65 9.63 0.19
N PRO A 89 -11.64 8.97 1.37
CA PRO A 89 -12.80 8.23 1.85
C PRO A 89 -14.03 9.13 1.94
N SER A 90 -15.18 8.66 1.46
CA SER A 90 -16.48 9.26 1.78
C SER A 90 -16.75 9.15 3.28
N GLY A 91 -17.70 9.94 3.81
CA GLY A 91 -18.07 9.83 5.23
C GLY A 91 -18.47 8.42 5.67
N ARG A 92 -19.11 7.65 4.77
CA ARG A 92 -19.47 6.25 5.02
C ARG A 92 -18.25 5.32 5.06
N GLU A 93 -17.28 5.52 4.19
CA GLU A 93 -16.03 4.75 4.18
C GLU A 93 -15.12 5.13 5.35
N ALA A 94 -15.11 6.41 5.72
CA ALA A 94 -14.35 6.92 6.87
C ALA A 94 -14.78 6.27 8.19
N ALA A 95 -16.08 5.97 8.34
CA ALA A 95 -16.63 5.28 9.51
C ALA A 95 -16.18 3.80 9.64
N ALA A 96 -15.49 3.24 8.65
CA ALA A 96 -15.00 1.86 8.64
C ALA A 96 -13.51 1.70 8.99
N PHE A 97 -12.82 2.81 9.33
CA PHE A 97 -11.45 2.80 9.86
C PHE A 97 -11.42 2.55 11.37
#